data_AF-A0A947C3K7-F1
#
_entry.id   AF-A0A947C3K7-F1
#
_cell.length_a   1.000
_cell.length_b   1.000
_cell.length_c   1.000
_cell.angle_alpha   90.00
_cell.angle_beta   90.00
_cell.angle_gamma   90.00
#
_symmetry.space_group_name_H-M   'P 1'
#
loop_
_entity.id
_entity.type
_entity.pdbx_description
1 polymer ?
#
loop_
_entity_poly.entity_id
_entity_poly.type
_entity_poly.pdbx_seq_one_letter_code
_entity_poly.pdbx_strand_id
1 'polypeptide(L)'
;MPSSNRPSDASRTRLSPEERQQQLLRVTSDIIAADGVDNVRIPYVAAAAGITRPVVYKFFPNRHELIKGVLEDFLEDFARRTPDIMQTDDDADIAS
;
A
#
# COMPACT_ATOMS: atom_id res chain seq x y z
N MET A 1 10.02 31.73 -39.28
CA MET A 1 9.18 31.70 -38.06
C MET A 1 7.97 30.83 -38.34
N PRO A 2 7.41 30.05 -37.41
CA PRO A 2 7.89 29.61 -36.10
C PRO A 2 7.84 28.06 -35.90
N SER A 3 8.55 27.60 -34.87
CA SER A 3 8.59 26.20 -34.40
C SER A 3 7.20 25.66 -34.04
N SER A 4 6.90 24.45 -34.49
CA SER A 4 5.75 23.66 -34.07
C SER A 4 5.96 23.14 -32.65
N ASN A 5 5.45 23.90 -31.68
CA ASN A 5 5.22 23.47 -30.31
C ASN A 5 4.09 22.42 -30.31
N ARG A 6 4.39 21.14 -30.05
CA ARG A 6 3.35 20.11 -29.90
C ARG A 6 2.62 20.32 -28.56
N PRO A 7 1.28 20.42 -28.53
CA PRO A 7 0.55 20.48 -27.29
C PRO A 7 0.50 19.12 -26.58
N SER A 8 0.63 19.22 -25.25
CA SER A 8 0.07 18.34 -24.21
C SER A 8 0.68 16.95 -23.96
N ASP A 9 1.81 16.94 -23.26
CA ASP A 9 2.05 16.00 -22.16
C ASP A 9 1.13 16.38 -21.00
N ALA A 10 -0.17 16.23 -21.20
CA ALA A 10 -1.18 16.56 -20.21
C ALA A 10 -1.02 15.63 -19.00
N SER A 11 -0.32 16.15 -17.98
CA SER A 11 -0.62 15.89 -16.58
C SER A 11 -0.83 14.42 -16.21
N ARG A 12 0.24 13.60 -16.27
CA ARG A 12 0.38 12.57 -15.24
C ARG A 12 0.59 13.29 -13.92
N THR A 13 -0.52 13.71 -13.30
CA THR A 13 -0.54 14.36 -11.99
C THR A 13 0.33 13.51 -11.07
N ARG A 14 1.42 14.10 -10.58
CA ARG A 14 2.34 13.41 -9.69
C ARG A 14 1.55 13.11 -8.41
N LEU A 15 1.27 11.83 -8.15
CA LEU A 15 0.65 11.44 -6.88
C LEU A 15 1.46 12.04 -5.73
N SER A 16 0.75 12.51 -4.71
CA SER A 16 1.36 12.89 -3.44
C SER A 16 2.12 11.70 -2.83
N PRO A 17 3.05 11.95 -1.89
CA PRO A 17 3.71 10.86 -1.17
C PRO A 17 2.70 9.91 -0.50
N GLU A 18 1.64 10.44 0.10
CA GLU A 18 0.59 9.65 0.77
C GLU A 18 -0.20 8.79 -0.22
N GLU A 19 -0.64 9.38 -1.34
CA GLU A 19 -1.32 8.64 -2.42
C GLU A 19 -0.43 7.54 -3.00
N ARG A 20 0.89 7.79 -3.08
CA ARG A 20 1.85 6.79 -3.54
C ARG A 20 2.00 5.64 -2.55
N GLN A 21 2.07 5.96 -1.26
CA GLN A 21 2.14 4.95 -0.20
C GLN A 21 0.88 4.07 -0.24
N GLN A 22 -0.30 4.69 -0.31
CA GLN A 22 -1.58 3.98 -0.43
C GLN A 22 -1.67 3.12 -1.71
N GLN A 23 -1.17 3.62 -2.84
CA GLN A 23 -1.07 2.81 -4.07
C GLN A 23 -0.22 1.54 -3.87
N LEU A 24 0.92 1.67 -3.20
CA LEU A 24 1.84 0.56 -2.94
C LEU A 24 1.22 -0.49 -2.01
N LEU A 25 0.49 -0.05 -0.98
CA LEU A 25 -0.24 -0.92 -0.07
C LEU A 25 -1.32 -1.69 -0.83
N ARG A 26 -2.16 -1.00 -1.60
CA ARG A 26 -3.21 -1.63 -2.40
C ARG A 26 -2.68 -2.67 -3.38
N VAL A 27 -1.66 -2.32 -4.18
CA VAL A 27 -1.04 -3.25 -5.14
C VAL A 27 -0.49 -4.49 -4.43
N THR A 28 0.09 -4.31 -3.24
CA THR A 28 0.63 -5.43 -2.47
C THR A 28 -0.49 -6.31 -1.92
N SER A 29 -1.56 -5.72 -1.40
CA SER A 29 -2.76 -6.44 -0.96
C SER A 29 -3.36 -7.27 -2.10
N ASP A 30 -3.44 -6.72 -3.31
CA ASP A 30 -3.95 -7.43 -4.49
C ASP A 30 -3.06 -8.66 -4.82
N ILE A 31 -1.74 -8.52 -4.73
CA ILE A 31 -0.79 -9.64 -4.93
C ILE A 31 -0.97 -10.70 -3.83
N ILE A 32 -1.12 -10.30 -2.57
CA ILE A 32 -1.34 -11.23 -1.46
C ILE A 32 -2.63 -12.02 -1.67
N ALA A 33 -3.71 -11.35 -2.09
CA ALA A 33 -5.01 -11.97 -2.31
C ALA A 33 -4.99 -12.94 -3.51
N ALA A 34 -4.25 -12.62 -4.56
CA ALA A 34 -4.17 -13.46 -5.76
C ALA A 34 -3.17 -14.62 -5.61
N ASP A 35 -1.98 -14.34 -5.10
CA ASP A 35 -0.81 -15.22 -5.20
C ASP A 35 -0.24 -15.64 -3.84
N GLY A 36 -0.77 -15.12 -2.74
CA GLY A 36 -0.27 -15.38 -1.39
C GLY A 36 0.94 -14.54 -0.99
N VAL A 37 1.20 -14.46 0.31
CA VAL A 37 2.22 -13.56 0.91
C VAL A 37 3.62 -13.85 0.38
N ASP A 38 4.00 -15.12 0.19
CA ASP A 38 5.34 -15.52 -0.25
C ASP A 38 5.72 -14.97 -1.64
N ASN A 39 4.73 -14.62 -2.45
CA ASN A 39 4.93 -14.04 -3.78
C ASN A 39 5.12 -12.51 -3.77
N VAL A 40 4.95 -11.85 -2.62
CA VAL A 40 5.25 -10.43 -2.47
C VAL A 40 6.75 -10.20 -2.62
N ARG A 41 7.17 -9.57 -3.71
CA ARG A 41 8.56 -9.18 -3.96
C ARG A 41 8.60 -7.72 -4.42
N ILE A 42 9.48 -6.91 -3.83
CA ILE A 42 9.67 -5.49 -4.20
C ILE A 42 9.76 -5.23 -5.73
N PRO A 43 10.46 -6.06 -6.54
CA PRO A 43 10.52 -5.84 -7.98
C PRO A 43 9.17 -6.03 -8.66
N TYR A 44 8.38 -6.99 -8.18
CA TYR A 44 7.06 -7.30 -8.71
C TYR A 44 6.06 -6.20 -8.34
N VAL A 45 6.08 -5.75 -7.08
CA VAL A 45 5.28 -4.61 -6.61
C VAL A 45 5.61 -3.34 -7.39
N ALA A 46 6.90 -3.06 -7.61
CA ALA A 46 7.33 -1.92 -8.42
C ALA A 46 6.76 -1.97 -9.85
N ALA A 47 6.86 -3.13 -10.49
CA ALA A 47 6.34 -3.35 -11.84
C ALA A 47 4.81 -3.19 -11.89
N ALA A 48 4.09 -3.81 -10.96
CA ALA A 48 2.64 -3.72 -10.86
C ALA A 48 2.15 -2.29 -10.57
N ALA A 49 2.88 -1.53 -9.76
CA ALA A 49 2.57 -0.13 -9.47
C ALA A 49 3.04 0.86 -10.57
N GLY A 50 3.75 0.38 -11.60
CA GLY A 50 4.27 1.22 -12.70
C GLY A 50 5.38 2.19 -12.26
N ILE A 51 6.17 1.82 -11.25
CA ILE A 51 7.25 2.65 -10.71
C ILE A 51 8.58 1.88 -10.61
N THR A 52 9.66 2.58 -10.29
CA THR A 52 10.98 1.96 -10.16
C THR A 52 11.21 1.41 -8.74
N ARG A 53 12.07 0.38 -8.62
CA ARG A 53 12.44 -0.22 -7.33
C ARG A 53 12.97 0.81 -6.31
N PRO A 54 13.85 1.77 -6.67
CA PRO A 54 14.28 2.81 -5.74
C PRO A 54 13.14 3.66 -5.19
N VAL A 55 12.06 3.87 -5.95
CA VAL A 55 10.88 4.60 -5.44
C VAL A 55 10.17 3.76 -4.40
N VAL A 56 9.99 2.45 -4.60
CA VAL A 56 9.40 1.58 -3.57
C VAL A 56 10.24 1.62 -2.29
N TYR A 57 11.56 1.52 -2.41
CA TYR A 57 12.48 1.56 -1.26
C TYR A 57 12.46 2.88 -0.48
N LYS A 58 11.98 3.99 -1.06
CA LYS A 58 11.77 5.25 -0.34
C LYS A 58 10.60 5.19 0.65
N PHE A 59 9.59 4.37 0.36
CA PHE A 59 8.41 4.20 1.22
C PHE A 59 8.55 2.99 2.13
N PHE A 60 9.09 1.88 1.59
CA PHE A 60 9.24 0.62 2.31
C PHE A 60 10.66 0.09 2.14
N PRO A 61 11.52 0.18 3.18
CA PRO A 61 12.94 -0.13 3.05
C PRO A 61 13.20 -1.62 2.77
N ASN A 62 12.24 -2.49 3.08
CA ASN A 62 12.33 -3.92 2.82
C ASN A 62 10.93 -4.56 2.66
N ARG A 63 10.89 -5.85 2.29
CA ARG A 63 9.64 -6.60 2.10
C ARG A 63 8.82 -6.71 3.39
N HIS A 64 9.48 -6.83 4.54
CA HIS A 64 8.81 -6.98 5.82
C HIS A 64 8.00 -5.72 6.16
N GLU A 65 8.61 -4.53 6.03
CA GLU A 65 7.91 -3.25 6.24
C GLU A 65 6.75 -3.04 5.27
N LEU A 66 6.88 -3.50 4.02
CA LEU A 66 5.78 -3.42 3.06
C LEU A 66 4.58 -4.29 3.49
N ILE A 67 4.84 -5.52 3.92
CA ILE A 67 3.78 -6.43 4.39
C ILE A 67 3.18 -5.91 5.70
N LYS A 68 4.01 -5.41 6.62
CA LYS A 68 3.58 -4.79 7.86
C LYS A 68 2.65 -3.61 7.59
N GLY A 69 3.03 -2.73 6.66
CA GLY A 69 2.18 -1.60 6.26
C GLY A 69 0.82 -2.04 5.70
N VAL A 70 0.76 -3.14 4.95
CA VAL A 70 -0.53 -3.70 4.48
C VAL A 70 -1.39 -4.17 5.65
N LEU A 71 -0.79 -4.84 6.64
CA LEU A 71 -1.52 -5.29 7.83
C LEU A 71 -2.02 -4.11 8.67
N GLU A 72 -1.21 -3.07 8.84
CA GLU A 72 -1.57 -1.85 9.57
C GLU A 72 -2.72 -1.11 8.88
N ASP A 73 -2.64 -0.93 7.56
CA ASP A 73 -3.69 -0.31 6.74
C ASP A 73 -5.00 -1.11 6.81
N PHE A 74 -4.91 -2.44 6.73
CA PHE A 74 -6.08 -3.31 6.90
C PHE A 74 -6.70 -3.19 8.29
N LEU A 75 -5.90 -3.16 9.36
CA LEU A 75 -6.38 -3.00 10.73
C LEU A 75 -7.06 -1.65 10.94
N GLU A 76 -6.48 -0.58 10.39
CA GLU A 76 -7.08 0.76 10.46
C GLU A 76 -8.42 0.81 9.72
N ASP A 77 -8.48 0.26 8.51
CA ASP A 77 -9.72 0.17 7.73
C ASP A 77 -10.78 -0.69 8.43
N PHE A 78 -10.36 -1.80 9.05
CA PHE A 78 -11.22 -2.70 9.80
C PHE A 78 -11.81 -2.01 11.04
N ALA A 79 -10.97 -1.34 11.82
CA ALA A 79 -11.38 -0.56 13.00
C ALA A 79 -12.36 0.57 12.62
N ARG A 80 -12.12 1.24 11.48
CA ARG A 80 -13.01 2.30 10.98
C ARG A 80 -14.38 1.78 10.56
N ARG A 81 -14.45 0.58 9.98
CA ARG A 81 -15.71 -0.02 9.46
C ARG A 81 -16.49 -0.77 10.53
N THR A 82 -15.82 -1.19 11.59
CA THR A 82 -16.42 -2.08 12.59
C THR A 82 -16.07 -1.56 13.99
N PRO A 83 -16.63 -0.40 14.38
CA PRO A 83 -16.30 0.24 15.65
C PRO A 83 -16.69 -0.61 16.88
N ASP A 84 -17.55 -1.61 16.69
CA ASP A 84 -18.21 -2.35 17.79
C ASP A 84 -17.59 -3.73 18.11
N ILE A 85 -16.60 -4.20 17.33
CA ILE A 85 -16.03 -5.56 17.50
C ILE A 85 -14.63 -5.60 18.13
N MET A 86 -14.04 -4.45 18.46
CA MET A 86 -12.84 -4.38 19.30
C MET A 86 -13.15 -4.04 20.77
N GLN A 87 -14.42 -4.04 21.17
CA GLN A 87 -14.80 -4.32 22.56
C GLN A 87 -14.84 -5.84 22.76
N THR A 88 -13.70 -6.53 22.58
CA THR A 88 -13.53 -7.76 23.33
C THR A 88 -13.31 -7.31 24.76
N ASP A 89 -14.33 -7.48 25.59
CA ASP A 89 -14.20 -7.32 27.03
C ASP A 89 -12.90 -8.01 27.46
N ASP A 90 -11.96 -7.23 27.98
CA ASP A 90 -10.82 -7.71 28.76
C ASP A 90 -11.28 -8.43 30.06
N ASP A 91 -12.59 -8.63 30.23
CA ASP A 91 -13.24 -9.38 31.30
C ASP A 91 -13.50 -10.83 30.89
N ALA A 92 -12.44 -11.60 30.70
CA ALA A 92 -12.54 -13.07 30.74
C ALA A 92 -11.42 -13.65 31.61
N ASP A 93 -11.72 -13.69 32.91
CA ASP A 93 -11.38 -14.79 33.81
C ASP A 93 -9.99 -15.45 33.63
N ILE A 94 -8.97 -14.84 34.23
CA ILE A 94 -7.90 -15.62 34.89
C ILE A 94 -7.93 -15.29 36.39
N ALA A 95 -9.07 -15.58 36.99
CA ALA A 95 -9.16 -15.91 38.41
C ALA A 95 -9.79 -17.29 38.52
N SER A 96 -8.97 -18.35 38.50
CA SER A 96 -9.02 -19.43 39.51
C SER A 96 -7.87 -20.41 39.36
#